data_AF-A0AAV0PQY5-F1
#
_entry.id   AF-A0AAV0PQY5-F1
#
_cell.length_a   1.000
_cell.length_b   1.000
_cell.length_c   1.000
_cell.angle_alpha   90.00
_cell.angle_beta   90.00
_cell.angle_gamma   90.00
#
_symmetry.space_group_name_H-M   'P 1'
#
loop_
_entity.id
_entity.type
_entity.pdbx_description
1 polymer ?
#
loop_
_entity_poly.entity_id
_entity_poly.type
_entity_poly.pdbx_seq_one_letter_code
_entity_poly.pdbx_strand_id
1 'polypeptide(L)'
;FEKVTFRRPEDLHNFTSGLVQAIIFEVEDRELIGGSAYGGQRAICCTPDLAKLDAFTTSFSLDKDMAILPSRSIEITKTGMYNLYFMICDPNLKDVVVEEGKTIWKNPTGYLPGRMAPLMNFYAFMSIAFVILGIFWFSQYARFWKEMALWYFDYAEFNETGVRPRTFFLTSEVLELVENVGAVSDISGKAILFLVLPVALLDAFFILWVFKSLSATLNKLQVA
;
A
#
# COMPACT_ATOMS: atom_id res chain seq x y z
N PHE A 1 -1.68 -16.94 15.14
CA PHE A 1 -1.96 -15.79 16.03
C PHE A 1 -0.89 -15.70 17.10
N GLU A 2 -0.45 -14.50 17.46
CA GLU A 2 0.22 -14.31 18.75
C GLU A 2 -0.83 -14.35 19.87
N LYS A 3 -0.40 -14.32 21.13
CA LYS A 3 -1.29 -14.32 22.30
C LYS A 3 -2.33 -13.20 22.15
N VAL A 4 -3.62 -13.55 22.17
CA VAL A 4 -4.73 -12.56 22.13
C VAL A 4 -5.39 -12.54 23.49
N THR A 5 -5.49 -11.35 24.09
CA THR A 5 -6.17 -11.11 25.37
C THR A 5 -7.50 -10.39 25.12
N PHE A 6 -8.55 -10.94 25.71
CA PHE A 6 -9.88 -10.33 25.73
C PHE A 6 -10.14 -9.83 27.14
N ARG A 7 -10.55 -8.56 27.27
CA ARG A 7 -10.95 -7.96 28.55
C ARG A 7 -12.45 -7.73 28.58
N ARG A 8 -13.06 -8.18 29.67
CA ARG A 8 -14.48 -7.94 30.00
C ARG A 8 -14.62 -6.62 30.79
N PRO A 9 -15.73 -5.89 30.63
CA PRO A 9 -16.05 -4.73 31.49
C PRO A 9 -16.33 -5.15 32.95
N GLU A 10 -15.97 -4.28 33.89
CA GLU A 10 -16.02 -4.52 35.35
C GLU A 10 -17.46 -4.69 35.88
N ASP A 11 -18.49 -4.20 35.17
CA ASP A 11 -19.89 -4.31 35.64
C ASP A 11 -20.49 -5.73 35.54
N LEU A 12 -19.74 -6.69 34.97
CA LEU A 12 -20.21 -8.03 34.61
C LEU A 12 -19.46 -9.18 35.33
N HIS A 13 -18.79 -8.89 36.44
CA HIS A 13 -18.00 -9.86 37.22
C HIS A 13 -18.81 -11.08 37.75
N ASN A 14 -20.14 -10.96 37.89
CA ASN A 14 -20.96 -11.99 38.55
C ASN A 14 -21.76 -12.90 37.62
N PHE A 15 -21.63 -12.74 36.30
CA PHE A 15 -22.41 -13.49 35.32
C PHE A 15 -21.52 -14.39 34.47
N THR A 16 -21.80 -15.69 34.56
CA THR A 16 -21.47 -16.84 33.68
C THR A 16 -20.08 -16.92 33.01
N SER A 17 -19.61 -18.16 32.85
CA SER A 17 -18.47 -18.46 31.98
C SER A 17 -18.83 -18.13 30.52
N GLY A 18 -18.27 -17.04 30.00
CA GLY A 18 -18.43 -16.67 28.59
C GLY A 18 -17.46 -17.46 27.71
N LEU A 19 -17.91 -17.93 26.55
CA LEU A 19 -17.05 -18.59 25.56
C LEU A 19 -16.72 -17.62 24.42
N VAL A 20 -15.43 -17.50 24.12
CA VAL A 20 -14.89 -16.80 22.95
C VAL A 20 -14.35 -17.83 21.99
N GLN A 21 -14.74 -17.73 20.73
CA GLN A 21 -14.29 -18.64 19.69
C GLN A 21 -13.68 -17.85 18.53
N ALA A 22 -12.55 -18.33 18.03
CA ALA A 22 -11.94 -17.81 16.82
C ALA A 22 -12.22 -18.77 15.66
N ILE A 23 -12.79 -18.25 14.57
CA ILE A 23 -13.07 -19.01 13.35
C ILE A 23 -12.34 -18.35 12.18
N ILE A 24 -11.67 -19.18 11.39
CA ILE A 24 -11.10 -18.81 10.11
C ILE A 24 -11.94 -19.46 9.01
N PHE A 25 -12.35 -18.69 8.03
CA PHE A 25 -13.13 -19.19 6.90
C PHE A 25 -12.78 -18.44 5.62
N GLU A 26 -13.05 -19.07 4.49
CA GLU A 26 -12.83 -18.49 3.17
C GLU A 26 -13.90 -17.44 2.86
N VAL A 27 -13.54 -16.34 2.21
CA VAL A 27 -14.47 -15.25 1.88
C VAL A 27 -15.67 -15.74 1.06
N GLU A 28 -15.48 -16.76 0.23
CA GLU A 28 -16.55 -17.37 -0.57
C GLU A 28 -17.61 -18.06 0.30
N ASP A 29 -17.19 -18.67 1.41
CA ASP A 29 -18.08 -19.38 2.33
C ASP A 29 -18.82 -18.45 3.31
N ARG A 30 -18.63 -17.13 3.19
CA ARG A 30 -19.22 -16.14 4.10
C ARG A 30 -20.75 -16.27 4.24
N GLU A 31 -21.44 -16.58 3.14
CA GLU A 31 -22.90 -16.72 3.12
C GLU A 31 -23.40 -18.05 3.70
N LEU A 32 -22.50 -19.03 3.86
CA LEU A 32 -22.81 -20.32 4.50
C LEU A 32 -22.74 -20.22 6.04
N ILE A 33 -22.17 -19.15 6.57
CA ILE A 33 -22.01 -18.95 8.01
C ILE A 33 -23.31 -18.47 8.64
N GLY A 34 -23.76 -19.21 9.65
CA GLY A 34 -24.99 -18.93 10.41
C GLY A 34 -26.21 -19.72 9.95
N GLY A 35 -26.11 -20.56 8.92
CA GLY A 35 -27.20 -21.47 8.56
C GLY A 35 -27.36 -22.60 9.58
N SER A 36 -28.57 -22.80 10.10
CA SER A 36 -28.88 -24.03 10.85
C SER A 36 -29.12 -25.18 9.88
N ALA A 37 -28.58 -26.37 10.19
CA ALA A 37 -28.70 -27.57 9.34
C ALA A 37 -30.15 -28.01 9.09
N TYR A 38 -31.10 -27.52 9.88
CA TYR A 38 -32.52 -27.92 9.86
C TYR A 38 -33.48 -26.82 9.35
N GLY A 39 -32.96 -25.70 8.85
CA GLY A 39 -33.77 -24.57 8.40
C GLY A 39 -34.34 -23.75 9.57
N GLY A 40 -33.95 -22.47 9.63
CA GLY A 40 -34.28 -21.57 10.73
C GLY A 40 -33.44 -20.30 10.71
N GLN A 41 -33.63 -19.43 11.71
CA GLN A 41 -32.93 -18.14 11.84
C GLN A 41 -31.41 -18.28 11.73
N ARG A 42 -30.76 -17.32 11.06
CA ARG A 42 -29.31 -17.29 10.92
C ARG A 42 -28.67 -17.01 12.29
N ALA A 43 -28.06 -18.02 12.91
CA ALA A 43 -27.40 -17.88 14.20
C ALA A 43 -25.92 -18.27 14.07
N ILE A 44 -25.04 -17.28 14.27
CA ILE A 44 -23.58 -17.44 14.24
C ILE A 44 -23.06 -18.02 15.58
N CYS A 45 -23.93 -18.10 16.61
CA CYS A 45 -23.56 -18.56 17.95
C CYS A 45 -23.28 -20.06 18.03
N CYS A 46 -22.48 -20.41 19.04
CA CYS A 46 -22.05 -21.75 19.41
C CYS A 46 -23.21 -22.75 19.47
N THR A 47 -23.31 -23.61 18.47
CA THR A 47 -24.08 -24.86 18.56
C THR A 47 -23.14 -26.01 18.91
N PRO A 48 -23.62 -27.09 19.54
CA PRO A 48 -22.81 -28.28 19.80
C PRO A 48 -22.22 -28.88 18.50
N ASP A 49 -22.87 -28.65 17.35
CA ASP A 49 -22.39 -29.09 16.03
C ASP A 49 -21.20 -28.25 15.53
N LEU A 50 -21.15 -26.94 15.83
CA LEU A 50 -20.00 -26.08 15.52
C LEU A 50 -18.79 -26.37 16.42
N ALA A 51 -18.99 -26.86 17.65
CA ALA A 51 -17.90 -27.29 18.52
C ALA A 51 -17.15 -28.54 17.99
N LYS A 52 -17.73 -29.24 17.00
CA LYS A 52 -17.13 -30.39 16.32
C LYS A 52 -16.23 -29.99 15.15
N LEU A 53 -16.39 -28.77 14.61
CA LEU A 53 -15.43 -28.15 13.71
C LEU A 53 -14.28 -27.61 14.56
N ASP A 54 -13.04 -27.73 14.07
CA ASP A 54 -11.79 -27.37 14.79
C ASP A 54 -11.68 -25.85 15.00
N ALA A 55 -12.55 -25.32 15.85
CA ALA A 55 -12.72 -23.91 16.10
C ALA A 55 -12.15 -23.58 17.49
N PHE A 56 -11.29 -22.58 17.54
CA PHE A 56 -10.42 -22.33 18.68
C PHE A 56 -11.20 -21.63 19.78
N THR A 57 -11.50 -22.34 20.86
CA THR A 57 -12.27 -21.80 21.98
C THR A 57 -11.38 -21.41 23.16
N THR A 58 -11.66 -20.27 23.76
CA THR A 58 -11.21 -19.90 25.11
C THR A 58 -12.41 -19.45 25.93
N SER A 59 -12.38 -19.67 27.24
CA SER A 59 -13.50 -19.34 28.12
C SER A 59 -13.05 -18.39 29.23
N PHE A 60 -13.89 -17.41 29.55
CA PHE A 60 -13.74 -16.61 30.75
C PHE A 60 -14.00 -17.46 31.99
N SER A 61 -13.09 -17.40 32.96
CA SER A 61 -13.28 -17.99 34.29
C SER A 61 -14.03 -16.99 35.17
N LEU A 62 -14.85 -17.47 36.13
CA LEU A 62 -15.69 -16.59 36.96
C LEU A 62 -14.91 -15.49 37.71
N ASP A 63 -13.65 -15.76 38.07
CA ASP A 63 -12.79 -14.86 38.87
C ASP A 63 -11.80 -14.02 38.03
N LYS A 64 -11.83 -14.13 36.69
CA LYS A 64 -10.84 -13.47 35.82
C LYS A 64 -11.50 -12.69 34.70
N ASP A 65 -11.14 -11.42 34.62
CA ASP A 65 -11.63 -10.48 33.59
C ASP A 65 -10.93 -10.65 32.25
N MET A 66 -9.83 -11.40 32.26
CA MET A 66 -8.99 -11.66 31.10
C MET A 66 -9.14 -13.11 30.65
N ALA A 67 -9.57 -13.30 29.40
CA ALA A 67 -9.44 -14.57 28.70
C ALA A 67 -8.26 -14.50 27.72
N ILE A 68 -7.42 -15.53 27.74
CA ILE A 68 -6.24 -15.61 26.89
C ILE A 68 -6.50 -16.69 25.85
N LEU A 69 -6.39 -16.34 24.57
CA LEU A 69 -6.31 -17.31 23.49
C LEU A 69 -4.83 -17.64 23.24
N PRO A 70 -4.41 -18.91 23.39
CA PRO A 70 -3.02 -19.30 23.23
C PRO A 70 -2.53 -19.07 21.79
N SER A 71 -1.24 -18.79 21.64
CA SER A 71 -0.63 -18.68 20.32
C SER A 71 -0.66 -20.03 19.61
N ARG A 72 -1.23 -20.04 18.40
CA ARG A 72 -1.21 -21.18 17.48
C ARG A 72 -0.98 -20.72 16.05
N SER A 73 -0.27 -21.52 15.29
CA SER A 73 -0.12 -21.41 13.83
C SER A 73 -1.00 -22.45 13.15
N ILE A 74 -1.69 -22.05 12.09
CA ILE A 74 -2.54 -22.92 11.29
C ILE A 74 -2.01 -22.83 9.86
N GLU A 75 -1.76 -23.99 9.27
CA GLU A 75 -1.37 -24.09 7.87
C GLU A 75 -2.64 -24.20 7.02
N ILE A 76 -2.82 -23.23 6.13
CA ILE A 76 -3.96 -23.21 5.22
C ILE A 76 -3.53 -23.91 3.93
N THR A 77 -4.22 -24.99 3.58
CA THR A 77 -3.88 -25.84 2.42
C THR A 77 -4.43 -25.32 1.10
N LYS A 78 -5.48 -24.50 1.15
CA LYS A 78 -6.08 -23.86 -0.04
C LYS A 78 -5.67 -22.40 -0.15
N THR A 79 -5.45 -21.96 -1.39
CA THR A 79 -5.16 -20.56 -1.69
C THR A 79 -6.48 -19.81 -1.82
N GLY A 80 -6.63 -18.72 -1.08
CA GLY A 80 -7.87 -17.97 -1.02
C GLY A 80 -7.74 -16.74 -0.13
N MET A 81 -8.78 -15.91 -0.11
CA MET A 81 -8.90 -14.82 0.85
C MET A 81 -9.63 -15.38 2.07
N TYR A 82 -9.03 -15.21 3.25
CA TYR A 82 -9.58 -15.71 4.51
C TYR A 82 -9.95 -14.56 5.45
N ASN A 83 -11.08 -14.70 6.12
CA ASN A 83 -11.47 -13.83 7.21
C ASN A 83 -11.25 -14.56 8.54
N LEU A 84 -10.79 -13.83 9.54
CA LEU A 84 -10.73 -14.27 10.93
C LEU A 84 -11.75 -13.49 11.73
N TYR A 85 -12.74 -14.19 12.30
CA TYR A 85 -13.69 -13.60 13.23
C TYR A 85 -13.43 -14.11 14.65
N PHE A 86 -13.45 -13.19 15.60
CA PHE A 86 -13.59 -13.50 17.03
C PHE A 86 -15.05 -13.34 17.38
N MET A 87 -15.69 -14.42 17.81
CA MET A 87 -17.09 -14.42 18.19
C MET A 87 -17.26 -14.73 19.66
N ILE A 88 -18.22 -14.06 20.27
CA ILE A 88 -18.58 -14.21 21.68
C ILE A 88 -19.99 -14.79 21.68
N CYS A 89 -20.14 -15.97 22.27
CA CYS A 89 -21.39 -16.73 22.18
C CYS A 89 -22.42 -16.40 23.28
N ASP A 90 -22.05 -15.57 24.26
CA ASP A 90 -22.91 -15.22 25.39
C ASP A 90 -23.43 -13.76 25.24
N PRO A 91 -24.77 -13.56 25.21
CA PRO A 91 -25.39 -12.25 25.00
C PRO A 91 -25.16 -11.25 26.14
N ASN A 92 -24.64 -11.70 27.29
CA ASN A 92 -24.31 -10.82 28.41
C ASN A 92 -22.95 -10.12 28.21
N LEU A 93 -22.08 -10.64 27.34
CA LEU A 93 -20.73 -10.15 27.09
C LEU A 93 -20.62 -9.23 25.86
N LYS A 94 -21.63 -8.37 25.62
CA LYS A 94 -21.71 -7.53 24.41
C LYS A 94 -20.57 -6.52 24.26
N ASP A 95 -19.90 -6.13 25.34
CA ASP A 95 -18.87 -5.09 25.35
C ASP A 95 -17.46 -5.62 25.69
N VAL A 96 -17.11 -6.83 25.24
CA VAL A 96 -15.73 -7.35 25.38
C VAL A 96 -14.82 -6.68 24.35
N VAL A 97 -13.70 -6.12 24.84
CA VAL A 97 -12.70 -5.46 24.00
C VAL A 97 -11.47 -6.37 23.86
N VAL A 98 -10.88 -6.38 22.67
CA VAL A 98 -9.56 -6.98 22.45
C VAL A 98 -8.51 -6.01 22.98
N GLU A 99 -7.85 -6.34 24.08
CA GLU A 99 -6.87 -5.47 24.73
C GLU A 99 -5.49 -5.55 24.06
N GLU A 100 -4.99 -6.77 23.87
CA GLU A 100 -3.68 -7.02 23.29
C GLU A 100 -3.79 -8.21 22.34
N GLY A 101 -3.52 -7.99 21.06
CA GLY A 101 -3.61 -9.07 20.08
C GLY A 101 -2.96 -8.69 18.76
N LYS A 102 -2.03 -9.53 18.31
CA LYS A 102 -1.42 -9.41 16.98
C LYS A 102 -1.73 -10.64 16.15
N THR A 103 -2.31 -10.41 14.98
CA THR A 103 -2.53 -11.46 13.98
C THR A 103 -1.46 -11.33 12.89
N ILE A 104 -0.72 -12.42 12.65
CA ILE A 104 0.32 -12.46 11.62
C ILE A 104 -0.19 -13.35 10.50
N TRP A 105 -0.27 -12.78 9.30
CA TRP A 105 -0.66 -13.47 8.08
C TRP A 105 0.57 -13.59 7.19
N LYS A 106 0.91 -14.81 6.80
CA LYS A 106 2.05 -15.10 5.93
C LYS A 106 1.57 -15.90 4.73
N ASN A 107 1.95 -15.47 3.54
CA ASN A 107 1.84 -16.27 2.33
C ASN A 107 3.12 -17.11 2.18
N PRO A 108 3.12 -18.29 1.52
CA PRO A 108 4.35 -18.99 1.11
C PRO A 108 5.38 -18.11 0.40
N THR A 109 4.95 -17.04 -0.29
CA THR A 109 5.82 -16.08 -0.97
C THR A 109 6.26 -14.89 -0.10
N GLY A 110 5.95 -14.88 1.20
CA GLY A 110 6.32 -13.82 2.15
C GLY A 110 5.14 -13.05 2.74
N TYR A 111 5.39 -11.82 3.21
CA TYR A 111 4.38 -10.96 3.86
C TYR A 111 3.53 -10.13 2.89
N LEU A 112 3.75 -10.26 1.57
CA LEU A 112 2.97 -9.49 0.62
C LEU A 112 1.49 -9.91 0.68
N PRO A 113 0.56 -8.97 0.88
CA PRO A 113 -0.86 -9.28 0.87
C PRO A 113 -1.26 -9.83 -0.51
N GLY A 114 -2.00 -10.93 -0.55
CA GLY A 114 -2.34 -11.64 -1.80
C GLY A 114 -3.01 -10.75 -2.86
N ARG A 115 -3.74 -9.70 -2.43
CA ARG A 115 -4.37 -8.72 -3.33
C ARG A 115 -3.38 -7.93 -4.19
N MET A 116 -2.13 -7.78 -3.73
CA MET A 116 -1.08 -7.04 -4.44
C MET A 116 -0.18 -7.95 -5.28
N ALA A 117 -0.29 -9.27 -5.14
CA ALA A 117 0.49 -10.24 -5.92
C ALA A 117 0.37 -10.06 -7.45
N PRO A 118 -0.83 -9.89 -8.05
CA PRO A 118 -0.94 -9.75 -9.50
C PRO A 118 -0.43 -8.39 -10.02
N LEU A 119 -0.37 -7.38 -9.15
CA LEU A 119 0.06 -6.03 -9.50
C LEU A 119 1.60 -5.88 -9.49
N MET A 120 2.32 -6.84 -8.90
CA MET A 120 3.78 -6.81 -8.82
C MET A 120 4.44 -6.76 -10.21
N ASN A 121 3.91 -7.51 -11.17
CA ASN A 121 4.39 -7.49 -12.56
C ASN A 121 4.17 -6.14 -13.23
N PHE A 122 3.02 -5.50 -13.00
CA PHE A 122 2.72 -4.18 -13.55
C PHE A 122 3.72 -3.13 -13.08
N TYR A 123 4.02 -3.09 -11.77
CA TYR A 123 5.01 -2.15 -11.24
C TYR A 123 6.42 -2.43 -11.75
N ALA A 124 6.79 -3.69 -11.96
CA ALA A 124 8.08 -4.04 -12.56
C ALA A 124 8.22 -3.49 -13.99
N PHE A 125 7.20 -3.66 -14.84
CA PHE A 125 7.20 -3.10 -16.20
C PHE A 125 7.22 -1.58 -16.21
N MET A 126 6.43 -0.93 -15.34
CA MET A 126 6.44 0.53 -15.21
C MET A 126 7.82 1.03 -14.78
N SER A 127 8.46 0.38 -13.81
CA SER A 127 9.82 0.73 -13.36
C SER A 127 10.83 0.63 -14.50
N ILE A 128 10.79 -0.44 -15.29
CA ILE A 128 11.67 -0.60 -16.46
C ILE A 128 11.43 0.52 -17.49
N ALA A 129 10.16 0.87 -17.76
CA ALA A 129 9.82 1.95 -18.67
C ALA A 129 10.40 3.30 -18.21
N PHE A 130 10.31 3.60 -16.90
CA PHE A 130 10.91 4.81 -16.32
C PHE A 130 12.44 4.80 -16.39
N VAL A 131 13.09 3.65 -16.21
CA VAL A 131 14.55 3.53 -16.37
C VAL A 131 14.97 3.80 -17.81
N ILE A 132 14.26 3.24 -18.80
CA ILE A 132 14.54 3.50 -20.22
C ILE A 132 14.35 4.99 -20.54
N LEU A 133 13.26 5.58 -20.06
CA LEU A 133 12.99 7.01 -20.21
C LEU A 133 14.12 7.84 -19.56
N GLY A 134 14.53 7.49 -18.34
CA GLY A 134 15.64 8.13 -17.64
C GLY A 134 16.96 8.06 -18.40
N ILE A 135 17.30 6.91 -18.99
CA ILE A 135 18.51 6.75 -19.82
C ILE A 135 18.42 7.62 -21.08
N PHE A 136 17.26 7.65 -21.73
CA PHE A 136 17.04 8.51 -22.90
C PHE A 136 17.24 9.99 -22.55
N TRP A 137 16.62 10.46 -21.46
CA TRP A 137 16.76 11.84 -21.00
C TRP A 137 18.17 12.18 -20.54
N PHE A 138 18.85 11.26 -19.84
CA PHE A 138 20.24 11.43 -19.44
C PHE A 138 21.15 11.56 -20.66
N SER A 139 20.93 10.75 -21.70
CA SER A 139 21.67 10.86 -22.96
C SER A 139 21.44 12.20 -23.66
N GLN A 140 20.21 12.71 -23.66
CA GLN A 140 19.90 14.02 -24.23
C GLN A 140 20.55 15.15 -23.41
N TYR A 141 20.48 15.09 -22.09
CA TYR A 141 21.12 16.05 -21.20
C TYR A 141 22.64 16.05 -21.35
N ALA A 142 23.27 14.87 -21.41
CA ALA A 142 24.70 14.73 -21.63
C ALA A 142 25.15 15.27 -22.99
N ARG A 143 24.29 15.24 -24.02
CA ARG A 143 24.58 15.82 -25.33
C ARG A 143 24.58 17.35 -25.29
N PHE A 144 23.57 17.94 -24.66
CA PHE A 144 23.38 19.40 -24.58
C PHE A 144 23.91 20.02 -23.28
N TRP A 145 24.76 19.29 -22.54
CA TRP A 145 25.28 19.69 -21.23
C TRP A 145 26.06 21.01 -21.24
N LYS A 146 26.78 21.30 -22.33
CA LYS A 146 27.54 22.56 -22.48
C LYS A 146 26.61 23.77 -22.59
N GLU A 147 25.54 23.65 -23.39
CA GLU A 147 24.54 24.70 -23.51
C GLU A 147 23.80 24.93 -22.19
N MET A 148 23.45 23.85 -21.47
CA MET A 148 22.77 23.94 -20.16
C MET A 148 23.66 24.56 -19.09
N ALA A 149 24.95 24.19 -19.03
CA ALA A 149 25.89 24.78 -18.10
C ALA A 149 26.09 26.28 -18.38
N LEU A 150 26.19 26.66 -19.66
CA LEU A 150 26.29 28.06 -20.08
C LEU A 150 25.02 28.84 -19.68
N TRP A 151 23.83 28.27 -19.91
CA TRP A 151 22.55 28.84 -19.49
C TRP A 151 22.47 29.04 -17.97
N TYR A 152 22.96 28.06 -17.19
CA TYR A 152 22.95 28.13 -15.73
C TYR A 152 23.88 29.23 -15.20
N PHE A 153 25.07 29.36 -15.77
CA PHE A 153 26.00 30.44 -15.41
C PHE A 153 25.40 31.82 -15.71
N ASP A 154 24.83 32.00 -16.90
CA ASP A 154 24.19 33.27 -17.27
C ASP A 154 22.97 33.58 -16.37
N TYR A 155 22.21 32.56 -15.97
CA TYR A 155 21.12 32.71 -15.00
C TYR A 155 21.62 33.10 -13.61
N ALA A 156 22.70 32.47 -13.13
CA ALA A 156 23.29 32.79 -11.83
C ALA A 156 23.78 34.24 -11.79
N GLU A 157 24.44 34.71 -12.85
CA GLU A 157 24.90 36.08 -12.95
C GLU A 157 23.75 37.08 -13.07
N PHE A 158 22.69 36.75 -13.82
CA PHE A 158 21.46 37.54 -13.84
C PHE A 158 20.79 37.61 -12.45
N ASN A 159 20.74 36.50 -11.73
CA ASN A 159 20.12 36.42 -10.41
C ASN A 159 20.88 37.26 -9.35
N GLU A 160 22.21 37.35 -9.44
CA GLU A 160 23.00 38.17 -8.52
C GLU A 160 23.08 39.65 -8.91
N THR A 161 23.22 39.95 -10.20
CA THR A 161 23.48 41.33 -10.67
C THR A 161 22.24 42.07 -11.12
N GLY A 162 21.15 41.36 -11.44
CA GLY A 162 19.92 41.93 -12.02
C GLY A 162 20.09 42.42 -13.46
N VAL A 163 21.25 42.22 -14.09
CA VAL A 163 21.57 42.67 -15.44
C VAL A 163 21.67 41.45 -16.36
N ARG A 164 21.01 41.47 -17.54
CA ARG A 164 21.14 40.36 -18.51
C ARG A 164 22.57 40.30 -19.06
N PRO A 165 23.31 39.19 -18.84
CA PRO A 165 24.67 39.04 -19.38
C PRO A 165 24.64 38.97 -20.92
N ARG A 166 25.63 39.56 -21.59
CA ARG A 166 25.86 39.42 -23.06
C ARG A 166 26.83 38.28 -23.40
N THR A 167 27.25 37.50 -22.41
CA THR A 167 28.10 36.31 -22.55
C THR A 167 27.53 35.30 -23.54
N PHE A 168 26.20 35.11 -23.55
CA PHE A 168 25.50 34.32 -24.57
C PHE A 168 25.83 34.73 -26.02
N PHE A 169 25.94 36.04 -26.31
CA PHE A 169 26.21 36.54 -27.67
C PHE A 169 27.68 36.31 -28.08
N LEU A 170 28.63 36.62 -27.18
CA LEU A 170 30.06 36.46 -27.48
C LEU A 170 30.50 35.00 -27.53
N THR A 171 29.88 34.13 -26.73
CA THR A 171 30.17 32.69 -26.76
C THR A 171 29.46 31.98 -27.91
N SER A 172 28.30 32.46 -28.38
CA SER A 172 27.65 31.91 -29.58
C SER A 172 28.51 32.03 -30.84
N GLU A 173 29.19 33.18 -31.05
CA GLU A 173 30.09 33.38 -32.19
C GLU A 173 31.33 32.47 -32.13
N VAL A 174 31.85 32.20 -30.92
CA VAL A 174 33.01 31.31 -30.72
C VAL A 174 32.60 29.83 -30.81
N LEU A 175 31.37 29.50 -30.42
CA LEU A 175 30.82 28.14 -30.49
C LEU A 175 30.47 27.75 -31.94
N GLU A 176 29.95 28.68 -32.75
CA GLU A 176 29.73 28.47 -34.20
C GLU A 176 31.02 28.10 -34.94
N LEU A 177 32.15 28.70 -34.55
CA LEU A 177 33.49 28.39 -35.07
C LEU A 177 33.99 26.98 -34.68
N VAL A 178 33.56 26.46 -33.52
CA VAL A 178 33.89 25.11 -33.04
C VAL A 178 32.93 24.05 -33.62
N GLU A 179 31.66 24.41 -33.84
CA GLU A 179 30.65 23.52 -34.41
C GLU A 179 30.87 23.25 -35.90
N ASN A 180 31.50 24.17 -36.64
CA ASN A 180 31.85 23.97 -38.05
C ASN A 180 32.93 22.87 -38.27
N VAL A 181 33.54 22.35 -37.20
CA VAL A 181 34.48 21.20 -37.21
C VAL A 181 33.80 19.89 -36.74
N GLY A 182 32.61 19.97 -36.14
CA GLY A 182 31.91 18.83 -35.51
C GLY A 182 30.56 18.47 -36.13
N ALA A 183 30.30 18.88 -37.37
CA ALA A 183 29.02 18.74 -38.03
C ALA A 183 28.63 17.27 -38.29
N VAL A 184 27.93 16.64 -37.33
CA VAL A 184 26.74 15.80 -37.59
C VAL A 184 25.82 15.83 -36.36
N SER A 185 24.74 16.63 -36.42
CA SER A 185 23.39 16.18 -36.03
C SER A 185 22.32 17.26 -36.15
N ASP A 186 21.79 17.43 -37.34
CA ASP A 186 20.57 18.20 -37.63
C ASP A 186 19.29 17.43 -37.21
N ILE A 187 19.25 16.86 -36.00
CA ILE A 187 18.00 16.30 -35.44
C ILE A 187 17.25 17.45 -34.76
N SER A 188 16.67 18.26 -35.64
CA SER A 188 15.81 19.41 -35.46
C SER A 188 15.01 19.44 -34.14
N GLY A 189 15.21 20.50 -33.35
CA GLY A 189 14.56 20.74 -32.04
C GLY A 189 13.01 20.68 -32.03
N LYS A 190 12.36 20.59 -33.20
CA LYS A 190 10.93 20.26 -33.30
C LYS A 190 10.59 18.85 -32.80
N ALA A 191 11.49 17.87 -32.96
CA ALA A 191 11.28 16.50 -32.48
C ALA A 191 11.37 16.42 -30.94
N ILE A 192 12.20 17.26 -30.32
CA ILE A 192 12.35 17.36 -28.86
C ILE A 192 11.05 17.92 -28.27
N LEU A 193 10.51 19.03 -28.79
CA LEU A 193 9.25 19.61 -28.29
C LEU A 193 8.08 18.61 -28.37
N PHE A 194 8.01 17.82 -29.44
CA PHE A 194 6.98 16.79 -29.65
C PHE A 194 7.09 15.60 -28.68
N LEU A 195 8.28 15.31 -28.15
CA LEU A 195 8.53 14.23 -27.18
C LEU A 195 8.45 14.71 -25.73
N VAL A 196 8.81 15.96 -25.44
CA VAL A 196 8.78 16.53 -24.08
C VAL A 196 7.34 16.76 -23.60
N LEU A 197 6.47 17.23 -24.48
CA LEU A 197 5.11 17.64 -24.12
C LEU A 197 4.22 16.49 -23.61
N PRO A 198 4.20 15.29 -24.25
CA PRO A 198 3.48 14.13 -23.72
C PRO A 198 4.06 13.63 -22.39
N VAL A 199 5.39 13.65 -22.23
CA VAL A 199 6.06 13.23 -20.99
C VAL A 199 5.70 14.16 -19.84
N ALA A 200 5.75 15.48 -20.05
CA ALA A 200 5.38 16.46 -19.03
C ALA A 200 3.89 16.35 -18.63
N LEU A 201 3.00 16.07 -19.59
CA LEU A 201 1.58 15.82 -19.30
C LEU A 201 1.37 14.52 -18.48
N LEU A 202 2.09 13.45 -18.83
CA LEU A 202 2.05 12.20 -18.08
C LEU A 202 2.59 12.36 -16.66
N ASP A 203 3.67 13.12 -16.49
CA ASP A 203 4.30 13.38 -15.20
C ASP A 203 3.39 14.25 -14.30
N ALA A 204 2.78 15.30 -14.88
CA ALA A 204 1.78 16.11 -14.20
C ALA A 204 0.57 15.27 -13.74
N PHE A 205 0.07 14.37 -14.60
CA PHE A 205 -1.01 13.46 -14.23
C PHE A 205 -0.61 12.50 -13.10
N PHE A 206 0.61 11.95 -13.15
CA PHE A 206 1.12 11.04 -12.13
C PHE A 206 1.25 11.73 -10.77
N ILE A 207 1.82 12.94 -10.76
CA ILE A 207 1.96 13.77 -9.55
C ILE A 207 0.58 14.10 -8.96
N LEU A 208 -0.38 14.53 -9.78
CA LEU A 208 -1.75 14.81 -9.33
C LEU A 208 -2.44 13.57 -8.75
N TRP A 209 -2.24 12.40 -9.37
CA TRP A 209 -2.79 11.15 -8.87
C TRP A 209 -2.17 10.73 -7.54
N VAL A 210 -0.85 10.84 -7.39
CA VAL A 210 -0.14 10.57 -6.13
C VAL A 210 -0.66 11.47 -5.02
N PHE A 211 -0.75 12.79 -5.24
CA PHE A 211 -1.29 13.72 -4.25
C PHE A 211 -2.75 13.41 -3.89
N LYS A 212 -3.59 13.08 -4.87
CA LYS A 212 -4.99 12.69 -4.63
C LYS A 212 -5.09 11.40 -3.82
N SER A 213 -4.27 10.40 -4.13
CA SER A 213 -4.20 9.15 -3.38
C SER A 213 -3.75 9.40 -1.96
N LEU A 214 -2.67 10.18 -1.77
CA LEU A 214 -2.11 10.52 -0.48
C LEU A 214 -3.12 11.27 0.40
N SER A 215 -3.80 12.28 -0.17
CA SER A 215 -4.87 13.04 0.50
C SER A 215 -6.01 12.12 0.95
N ALA A 216 -6.44 11.18 0.12
CA ALA A 216 -7.48 10.23 0.49
C ALA A 216 -7.06 9.31 1.65
N THR A 217 -5.79 8.89 1.71
CA THR A 217 -5.24 8.15 2.87
C THR A 217 -5.16 9.00 4.13
N LEU A 218 -4.70 10.26 4.03
CA LEU A 218 -4.60 11.18 5.17
C LEU A 218 -5.98 11.48 5.78
N ASN A 219 -6.98 11.74 4.95
CA ASN A 219 -8.34 11.99 5.41
C ASN A 219 -8.94 10.77 6.13
N LYS A 220 -8.58 9.54 5.73
CA LYS A 220 -9.01 8.33 6.45
C LYS A 220 -8.31 8.14 7.80
N LEU A 221 -7.08 8.64 7.93
CA LEU A 221 -6.30 8.57 9.17
C LEU A 221 -6.67 9.66 10.17
N GLN A 222 -7.16 10.82 9.71
CA GLN A 222 -7.62 11.90 10.60
C GLN A 222 -9.05 11.72 11.13
N VAL A 223 -9.82 10.78 10.57
CA VAL A 223 -11.19 10.45 10.98
C VAL A 223 -11.24 9.23 11.91
N ALA A 224 -10.11 8.56 12.12
CA ALA A 224 -9.91 7.49 13.11
C ALA A 224 -9.20 8.05 14.36
#